data_AF-A0A9D8RLQ5-F1
#
_entry.id   AF-A0A9D8RLQ5-F1
#
_cell.length_a   1.000
_cell.length_b   1.000
_cell.length_c   1.000
_cell.angle_alpha   90.00
_cell.angle_beta   90.00
_cell.angle_gamma   90.00
#
_symmetry.space_group_name_H-M   'P 1'
#
loop_
_entity.id
_entity.type
_entity.pdbx_description
1 polymer ?
#
loop_
_entity_poly.entity_id
_entity_poly.type
_entity_poly.pdbx_seq_one_letter_code
_entity_poly.pdbx_strand_id
1 'polypeptide(L)'
;MDQGNHSEHRKRTLNRLQAGASYFGCGGYLASLERLQRLQIYNTLGFERLERKNRDIMELYAESGENWPQTFYMMLLRTMGGVDNKEAFLELARAVPYAAILREKQSPQNIEAMLIGASGLLDLYPHDEYILNLKRNFEYLSAKYSIVQMEAQAWRLKKIYPNNHPILRLSQITTFLAHTTDIMDRMLMCSSAEDVHRLFSSETQPYWLTHYTPASESRTVAKRIGQTKSDLLAINLVVQIMFAYSAYVGSEKLRSRALSLLEDLPAEKNSIIAQWNSYGPLARTAFDSQALLQLSFEYCRDRRCEECIVGRRILRRVKDMEGEE
;
A
#
# COMPACT_ATOMS: atom_id res chain seq x y z
N MET A 1 20.43 -44.72 21.79
CA MET A 1 19.22 -44.85 20.95
C MET A 1 18.40 -43.55 20.92
N ASP A 2 18.71 -42.53 21.74
CA ASP A 2 17.95 -41.27 21.80
C ASP A 2 18.05 -40.31 20.61
N GLN A 3 19.21 -40.22 19.94
CA GLN A 3 19.38 -39.26 18.84
C GLN A 3 18.42 -39.52 17.64
N GLY A 4 17.97 -40.76 17.47
CA GLY A 4 17.01 -41.13 16.42
C GLY A 4 15.59 -40.66 16.71
N ASN A 5 15.17 -40.65 17.98
CA ASN A 5 13.80 -40.32 18.39
C ASN A 5 13.57 -38.79 18.39
N HIS A 6 14.56 -38.01 18.86
CA HIS A 6 14.54 -36.54 18.82
C HIS A 6 14.44 -35.98 17.38
N SER A 7 15.14 -36.62 16.43
CA SER A 7 15.07 -36.24 15.02
C SER A 7 13.67 -36.49 14.45
N GLU A 8 13.02 -37.58 14.87
CA GLU A 8 11.71 -37.97 14.38
C GLU A 8 10.60 -37.06 14.90
N HIS A 9 10.59 -36.70 16.19
CA HIS A 9 9.56 -35.82 16.75
C HIS A 9 9.65 -34.39 16.21
N ARG A 10 10.87 -33.87 16.05
CA ARG A 10 11.13 -32.59 15.36
C ARG A 10 10.62 -32.63 13.92
N LYS A 11 10.91 -33.70 13.17
CA LYS A 11 10.47 -33.87 11.78
C LYS A 11 8.94 -33.95 11.68
N ARG A 12 8.28 -34.66 12.61
CA ARG A 12 6.82 -34.71 12.70
C ARG A 12 6.22 -33.32 12.98
N THR A 13 6.79 -32.56 13.91
CA THR A 13 6.34 -31.20 14.22
C THR A 13 6.49 -30.28 13.01
N LEU A 14 7.64 -30.34 12.32
CA LEU A 14 7.85 -29.57 11.09
C LEU A 14 6.82 -29.92 10.01
N ASN A 15 6.59 -31.20 9.75
CA ASN A 15 5.60 -31.63 8.77
C ASN A 15 4.20 -31.08 9.10
N ARG A 16 3.82 -31.05 10.38
CA ARG A 16 2.55 -30.44 10.83
C ARG A 16 2.50 -28.94 10.58
N LEU A 17 3.59 -28.22 10.86
CA LEU A 17 3.68 -26.78 10.58
C LEU A 17 3.58 -26.48 9.08
N GLN A 18 4.28 -27.24 8.25
CA GLN A 18 4.26 -27.08 6.79
C GLN A 18 2.90 -27.42 6.18
N ALA A 19 2.27 -28.50 6.64
CA ALA A 19 0.91 -28.86 6.25
C ALA A 19 -0.10 -27.77 6.65
N GLY A 20 0.14 -27.12 7.81
CA GLY A 20 -0.71 -26.05 8.33
C GLY A 20 -0.43 -24.65 7.80
N ALA A 21 0.63 -24.45 7.01
CA ALA A 21 1.14 -23.12 6.70
C ALA A 21 0.17 -22.29 5.86
N SER A 22 -0.55 -22.91 4.92
CA SER A 22 -1.52 -22.23 4.04
C SER A 22 -2.71 -21.64 4.80
N TYR A 23 -3.02 -22.14 5.99
CA TYR A 23 -4.07 -21.62 6.85
C TYR A 23 -3.56 -21.00 8.16
N PHE A 24 -2.26 -20.71 8.23
CA PHE A 24 -1.62 -20.09 9.39
C PHE A 24 -1.72 -20.93 10.67
N GLY A 25 -1.50 -22.26 10.56
CA GLY A 25 -1.60 -23.20 11.67
C GLY A 25 -0.70 -22.91 12.89
N CYS A 26 0.30 -22.02 12.77
CA CYS A 26 1.08 -21.51 13.90
C CYS A 26 0.38 -20.36 14.67
N GLY A 27 -0.80 -19.92 14.25
CA GLY A 27 -1.57 -18.84 14.88
C GLY A 27 -1.98 -19.14 16.32
N GLY A 28 -2.35 -20.39 16.62
CA GLY A 28 -2.65 -20.81 18.00
C GLY A 28 -1.45 -20.66 18.94
N TYR A 29 -0.24 -20.98 18.46
CA TYR A 29 0.99 -20.76 19.20
C TYR A 29 1.22 -19.27 19.47
N LEU A 30 1.11 -18.41 18.44
CA LEU A 30 1.24 -16.95 18.62
C LEU A 30 0.23 -16.38 19.61
N ALA A 31 -1.01 -16.89 19.59
CA ALA A 31 -2.07 -16.47 20.50
C ALA A 31 -1.80 -16.86 21.95
N SER A 32 -1.14 -18.01 22.18
CA SER A 32 -0.73 -18.47 23.51
C SER A 32 0.48 -17.74 24.10
N LEU A 33 1.25 -17.01 23.28
CA LEU A 33 2.42 -16.29 23.77
C LEU A 33 2.02 -15.09 24.64
N GLU A 34 2.81 -14.83 25.66
CA GLU A 34 2.77 -13.58 26.41
C GLU A 34 3.04 -12.38 25.50
N ARG A 35 2.51 -11.21 25.88
CA ARG A 35 2.61 -9.99 25.08
C ARG A 35 4.04 -9.66 24.68
N LEU A 36 5.00 -9.74 25.61
CA LEU A 36 6.40 -9.40 25.33
C LEU A 36 7.02 -10.35 24.29
N GLN A 37 6.77 -11.65 24.41
CA GLN A 37 7.28 -12.65 23.48
C GLN A 37 6.71 -12.48 22.07
N ARG A 38 5.43 -12.08 21.98
CA ARG A 38 4.76 -11.77 20.72
C ARG A 38 5.31 -10.50 20.08
N LEU A 39 5.50 -9.43 20.86
CA LEU A 39 6.09 -8.17 20.38
C LEU A 39 7.50 -8.38 19.82
N GLN A 40 8.32 -9.23 20.44
CA GLN A 40 9.64 -9.56 19.88
C GLN A 40 9.54 -10.18 18.47
N ILE A 41 8.60 -11.11 18.26
CA ILE A 41 8.37 -11.73 16.95
C ILE A 41 7.89 -10.68 15.95
N TYR A 42 6.94 -9.84 16.35
CA TYR A 42 6.38 -8.81 15.49
C TYR A 42 7.41 -7.74 15.13
N ASN A 43 8.29 -7.37 16.05
CA ASN A 43 9.39 -6.46 15.77
C ASN A 43 10.29 -7.04 14.67
N THR A 44 10.76 -8.28 14.82
CA THR A 44 11.60 -8.92 13.79
C THR A 44 10.90 -8.93 12.43
N LEU A 45 9.65 -9.40 12.36
CA LEU A 45 8.91 -9.49 11.10
C LEU A 45 8.53 -8.12 10.52
N GLY A 46 8.20 -7.15 11.37
CA GLY A 46 7.86 -5.78 10.98
C GLY A 46 9.05 -5.08 10.36
N PHE A 47 10.24 -5.20 10.97
CA PHE A 47 11.48 -4.66 10.39
C PHE A 47 11.89 -5.39 9.11
N GLU A 48 11.82 -6.72 9.05
CA GLU A 48 12.07 -7.47 7.80
C GLU A 48 11.18 -6.96 6.65
N ARG A 49 9.91 -6.64 6.96
CA ARG A 49 8.99 -6.09 5.98
C ARG A 49 9.37 -4.69 5.52
N LEU A 50 9.68 -3.80 6.45
CA LEU A 50 10.08 -2.42 6.16
C LEU A 50 11.37 -2.41 5.34
N GLU A 51 12.36 -3.23 5.66
CA GLU A 51 13.60 -3.37 4.90
C GLU A 51 13.35 -3.88 3.47
N ARG A 52 12.49 -4.89 3.31
CA ARG A 52 12.10 -5.38 1.99
C ARG A 52 11.39 -4.30 1.18
N LYS A 53 10.42 -3.62 1.78
CA LYS A 53 9.69 -2.53 1.13
C LYS A 53 10.61 -1.35 0.80
N ASN A 54 11.59 -1.06 1.66
CA ASN A 54 12.60 -0.06 1.38
C ASN A 54 13.39 -0.38 0.11
N ARG A 55 13.75 -1.66 -0.15
CA ARG A 55 14.38 -2.04 -1.41
C ARG A 55 13.50 -1.72 -2.62
N ASP A 56 12.22 -2.09 -2.58
CA ASP A 56 11.25 -1.77 -3.64
C ASP A 56 11.20 -0.24 -3.91
N ILE A 57 11.32 0.59 -2.86
CA ILE A 57 11.29 2.05 -2.96
C ILE A 57 12.59 2.61 -3.51
N MET A 58 13.74 2.07 -3.09
CA MET A 58 15.03 2.51 -3.60
C MET A 58 15.22 2.17 -5.08
N GLU A 59 14.66 1.05 -5.54
CA GLU A 59 14.58 0.75 -6.98
C GLU A 59 13.74 1.79 -7.72
N LEU A 60 12.57 2.13 -7.19
CA LEU A 60 11.70 3.17 -7.76
C LEU A 60 12.34 4.57 -7.71
N TYR A 61 13.14 4.84 -6.67
CA TYR A 61 13.90 6.08 -6.52
C TYR A 61 14.99 6.20 -7.59
N ALA A 62 15.74 5.13 -7.85
CA ALA A 62 16.70 5.08 -8.94
C ALA A 62 16.00 5.26 -10.30
N GLU A 63 14.87 4.58 -10.52
CA GLU A 63 14.04 4.75 -11.73
C GLU A 63 13.56 6.21 -11.89
N SER A 64 13.27 6.87 -10.78
CA SER A 64 12.84 8.28 -10.74
C SER A 64 13.97 9.29 -10.94
N GLY A 65 15.18 8.86 -11.29
CA GLY A 65 16.35 9.73 -11.43
C GLY A 65 16.79 10.33 -10.10
N GLU A 66 16.71 9.54 -9.01
CA GLU A 66 17.09 9.94 -7.65
C GLU A 66 16.30 11.16 -7.14
N ASN A 67 15.03 11.26 -7.58
CA ASN A 67 14.12 12.36 -7.24
C ASN A 67 13.00 11.90 -6.29
N TRP A 68 13.06 12.34 -5.03
CA TRP A 68 12.06 11.98 -4.02
C TRP A 68 10.63 12.46 -4.34
N PRO A 69 10.40 13.71 -4.80
CA PRO A 69 9.07 14.13 -5.27
C PRO A 69 8.47 13.24 -6.37
N GLN A 70 9.26 12.85 -7.38
CA GLN A 70 8.82 11.93 -8.43
C GLN A 70 8.54 10.53 -7.87
N THR A 71 9.41 10.04 -6.97
CA THR A 71 9.23 8.73 -6.30
C THR A 71 7.93 8.69 -5.49
N PHE A 72 7.67 9.75 -4.72
CA PHE A 72 6.42 9.92 -3.97
C PHE A 72 5.22 9.92 -4.92
N TYR A 73 5.27 10.66 -6.02
CA TYR A 73 4.18 10.73 -7.01
C TYR A 73 3.88 9.34 -7.61
N MET A 74 4.91 8.59 -8.00
CA MET A 74 4.74 7.23 -8.51
C MET A 74 4.16 6.29 -7.46
N MET A 75 4.64 6.37 -6.21
CA MET A 75 4.09 5.58 -5.10
C MET A 75 2.65 5.97 -4.75
N LEU A 76 2.27 7.24 -4.87
CA LEU A 76 0.93 7.73 -4.64
C LEU A 76 -0.05 7.07 -5.62
N LEU A 77 0.24 7.17 -6.93
CA LEU A 77 -0.61 6.56 -7.96
C LEU A 77 -0.69 5.05 -7.74
N ARG A 78 0.46 4.38 -7.57
CA ARG A 78 0.52 2.93 -7.31
C ARG A 78 -0.34 2.52 -6.11
N THR A 79 -0.27 3.27 -5.01
CA THR A 79 -1.03 2.97 -3.78
C THR A 79 -2.53 3.21 -3.96
N MET A 80 -2.90 4.26 -4.69
CA MET A 80 -4.30 4.55 -5.02
C MET A 80 -4.95 3.42 -5.81
N GLY A 81 -4.18 2.76 -6.69
CA GLY A 81 -4.60 1.61 -7.50
C GLY A 81 -4.91 0.32 -6.74
N GLY A 82 -4.47 0.19 -5.49
CA GLY A 82 -4.71 -1.02 -4.69
C GLY A 82 -4.20 -2.30 -5.36
N VAL A 83 -4.74 -3.46 -4.99
CA VAL A 83 -4.25 -4.76 -5.49
C VAL A 83 -4.48 -4.93 -6.99
N ASP A 84 -5.65 -4.52 -7.49
CA ASP A 84 -6.08 -4.84 -8.87
C ASP A 84 -5.48 -3.91 -9.93
N ASN A 85 -5.24 -2.64 -9.58
CA ASN A 85 -4.83 -1.61 -10.55
C ASN A 85 -3.48 -0.95 -10.22
N LYS A 86 -2.73 -1.40 -9.20
CA LYS A 86 -1.44 -0.79 -8.82
C LYS A 86 -0.46 -0.63 -9.99
N GLU A 87 -0.36 -1.62 -10.87
CA GLU A 87 0.62 -1.59 -11.97
C GLU A 87 0.15 -0.65 -13.10
N ALA A 88 -1.14 -0.63 -13.42
CA ALA A 88 -1.71 0.33 -14.38
C ALA A 88 -1.55 1.79 -13.89
N PHE A 89 -1.79 2.04 -12.60
CA PHE A 89 -1.52 3.37 -12.02
C PHE A 89 -0.04 3.74 -12.03
N LEU A 90 0.87 2.78 -11.79
CA LEU A 90 2.30 3.02 -11.83
C LEU A 90 2.78 3.32 -13.25
N GLU A 91 2.28 2.58 -14.24
CA GLU A 91 2.52 2.84 -15.67
C GLU A 91 2.02 4.22 -16.08
N LEU A 92 0.83 4.62 -15.62
CA LEU A 92 0.32 5.98 -15.84
C LEU A 92 1.24 7.05 -15.24
N ALA A 93 1.77 6.81 -14.03
CA ALA A 93 2.71 7.73 -13.39
C ALA A 93 4.03 7.88 -14.17
N ARG A 94 4.44 6.85 -14.93
CA ARG A 94 5.59 6.92 -15.85
C ARG A 94 5.24 7.70 -17.11
N ALA A 95 4.07 7.45 -17.68
CA ALA A 95 3.58 8.12 -18.88
C ALA A 95 3.34 9.62 -18.67
N VAL A 96 2.92 10.02 -17.47
CA VAL A 96 2.71 11.42 -17.07
C VAL A 96 3.67 11.78 -15.93
N PRO A 97 4.90 12.25 -16.22
CA PRO A 97 5.88 12.59 -15.19
C PRO A 97 5.41 13.72 -14.27
N TYR A 98 5.82 13.69 -13.00
CA TYR A 98 5.43 14.71 -12.02
C TYR A 98 5.86 16.13 -12.42
N ALA A 99 6.96 16.25 -13.16
CA ALA A 99 7.40 17.54 -13.71
C ALA A 99 6.35 18.19 -14.64
N ALA A 100 5.61 17.41 -15.43
CA ALA A 100 4.53 17.92 -16.26
C ALA A 100 3.35 18.40 -15.41
N ILE A 101 3.00 17.63 -14.37
CA ILE A 101 1.97 18.01 -13.39
C ILE A 101 2.31 19.36 -12.73
N LEU A 102 3.56 19.55 -12.30
CA LEU A 102 4.01 20.79 -11.67
C LEU A 102 3.91 22.01 -12.61
N ARG A 103 4.18 21.83 -13.90
CA ARG A 103 4.06 22.90 -14.90
C ARG A 103 2.60 23.32 -15.15
N GLU A 104 1.65 22.41 -14.96
CA GLU A 104 0.21 22.66 -15.13
C GLU A 104 -0.53 22.88 -13.79
N LYS A 105 0.21 23.06 -12.68
CA LYS A 105 -0.37 23.11 -11.32
C LYS A 105 -1.47 24.16 -11.13
N GLN A 106 -1.41 25.27 -11.86
CA GLN A 106 -2.40 26.34 -11.79
C GLN A 106 -3.73 26.00 -12.48
N SER A 107 -3.78 24.90 -13.25
CA SER A 107 -4.98 24.42 -13.93
C SER A 107 -5.26 22.98 -13.53
N PRO A 108 -6.11 22.74 -12.52
CA PRO A 108 -6.55 21.39 -12.16
C PRO A 108 -7.15 20.62 -13.35
N GLN A 109 -7.83 21.31 -14.27
CA GLN A 109 -8.41 20.71 -15.48
C GLN A 109 -7.33 20.19 -16.43
N ASN A 110 -6.17 20.87 -16.54
CA ASN A 110 -5.06 20.38 -17.34
C ASN A 110 -4.41 19.15 -16.71
N ILE A 111 -4.23 19.14 -15.39
CA ILE A 111 -3.75 17.96 -14.66
C ILE A 111 -4.71 16.77 -14.88
N GLU A 112 -6.02 17.03 -14.79
CA GLU A 112 -7.03 15.98 -14.99
C GLU A 112 -7.04 15.45 -16.41
N ALA A 113 -6.93 16.35 -17.40
CA ALA A 113 -6.84 15.98 -18.81
C ALA A 113 -5.59 15.13 -19.07
N MET A 114 -4.44 15.47 -18.50
CA MET A 114 -3.23 14.65 -18.61
C MET A 114 -3.42 13.27 -17.98
N LEU A 115 -3.87 13.18 -16.73
CA LEU A 115 -3.97 11.91 -16.01
C LEU A 115 -5.07 11.00 -16.58
N ILE A 116 -6.27 11.53 -16.83
CA ILE A 116 -7.38 10.72 -17.33
C ILE A 116 -7.23 10.48 -18.84
N GLY A 117 -6.78 11.47 -19.61
CA GLY A 117 -6.51 11.28 -21.04
C GLY A 117 -5.43 10.23 -21.28
N ALA A 118 -4.30 10.32 -20.59
CA ALA A 118 -3.21 9.35 -20.73
C ALA A 118 -3.60 7.95 -20.25
N SER A 119 -4.57 7.81 -19.36
CA SER A 119 -5.06 6.50 -18.91
C SER A 119 -5.79 5.70 -20.00
N GLY A 120 -6.25 6.36 -21.07
CA GLY A 120 -7.11 5.76 -22.09
C GLY A 120 -8.54 5.46 -21.64
N LEU A 121 -8.89 5.75 -20.38
CA LEU A 121 -10.23 5.49 -19.85
C LEU A 121 -11.31 6.36 -20.50
N LEU A 122 -10.96 7.54 -21.05
CA LEU A 122 -11.92 8.42 -21.73
C LEU A 122 -12.57 7.77 -22.97
N ASP A 123 -11.95 6.73 -23.53
CA ASP A 123 -12.48 6.03 -24.71
C ASP A 123 -13.52 4.96 -24.34
N LEU A 124 -13.69 4.66 -23.05
CA LEU A 124 -14.63 3.67 -22.56
C LEU A 124 -16.00 4.24 -22.21
N TYR A 125 -16.15 5.56 -22.14
CA TYR A 125 -17.37 6.22 -21.66
C TYR A 125 -18.02 7.08 -22.74
N PRO A 126 -19.35 7.27 -22.66
CA PRO A 126 -20.03 8.24 -23.51
C PRO A 126 -19.46 9.64 -23.35
N HIS A 127 -19.41 10.37 -24.45
CA HIS A 127 -18.93 11.75 -24.50
C HIS A 127 -20.03 12.71 -24.04
N ASP A 128 -19.86 13.28 -22.85
CA ASP A 128 -20.55 14.52 -22.45
C ASP A 128 -19.60 15.73 -22.63
N GLU A 129 -20.12 16.94 -22.37
CA GLU A 129 -19.34 18.18 -22.53
C GLU A 129 -18.05 18.19 -21.70
N TYR A 130 -18.09 17.64 -20.48
CA TYR A 130 -16.92 17.58 -19.61
C TYR A 130 -15.84 16.66 -20.17
N ILE A 131 -16.23 15.46 -20.62
CA ILE A 131 -15.31 14.49 -21.23
C ILE A 131 -14.74 15.00 -22.55
N LEU A 132 -15.56 15.65 -23.38
CA LEU A 132 -15.09 16.26 -24.63
C LEU A 132 -14.05 17.35 -24.36
N ASN A 133 -14.25 18.16 -23.32
CA ASN A 133 -13.28 19.18 -22.94
C ASN A 133 -11.96 18.56 -22.44
N LEU A 134 -12.02 17.49 -21.62
CA LEU A 134 -10.81 16.77 -21.20
C LEU A 134 -10.05 16.16 -22.39
N LYS A 135 -10.75 15.56 -23.36
CA LYS A 135 -10.13 15.02 -24.57
C LYS A 135 -9.40 16.09 -25.37
N ARG A 136 -10.07 17.21 -25.66
CA ARG A 136 -9.47 18.33 -26.39
C ARG A 136 -8.25 18.91 -25.67
N ASN A 137 -8.32 19.07 -24.35
CA ASN A 137 -7.17 19.55 -23.58
C ASN A 137 -6.01 18.54 -23.61
N PHE A 138 -6.33 17.24 -23.53
CA PHE A 138 -5.33 16.18 -23.58
C PHE A 138 -4.63 16.11 -24.95
N GLU A 139 -5.31 16.33 -26.07
CA GLU A 139 -4.68 16.39 -27.40
C GLU A 139 -3.52 17.40 -27.45
N TYR A 140 -3.74 18.60 -26.91
CA TYR A 140 -2.69 19.61 -26.82
C TYR A 140 -1.60 19.24 -25.80
N LEU A 141 -1.99 18.81 -24.60
CA LEU A 141 -1.06 18.54 -23.50
C LEU A 141 -0.18 17.31 -23.75
N SER A 142 -0.72 16.29 -24.42
CA SER A 142 0.02 15.09 -24.80
C SER A 142 1.13 15.42 -25.80
N ALA A 143 0.85 16.26 -26.81
CA ALA A 143 1.88 16.77 -27.71
C ALA A 143 2.92 17.63 -26.97
N LYS A 144 2.48 18.55 -26.10
CA LYS A 144 3.35 19.45 -25.32
C LYS A 144 4.34 18.71 -24.42
N TYR A 145 3.92 17.60 -23.80
CA TYR A 145 4.70 16.85 -22.82
C TYR A 145 5.17 15.48 -23.31
N SER A 146 4.93 15.15 -24.59
CA SER A 146 5.24 13.83 -25.17
C SER A 146 4.62 12.66 -24.39
N ILE A 147 3.38 12.85 -23.93
CA ILE A 147 2.65 11.84 -23.17
C ILE A 147 2.06 10.83 -24.14
N VAL A 148 2.44 9.56 -23.98
CA VAL A 148 1.85 8.45 -24.73
C VAL A 148 0.65 7.92 -23.96
N GLN A 149 -0.50 7.84 -24.63
CA GLN A 149 -1.71 7.28 -24.06
C GLN A 149 -1.58 5.77 -23.87
N MET A 150 -2.08 5.28 -22.74
CA MET A 150 -2.17 3.86 -22.41
C MET A 150 -3.38 3.19 -23.06
N GLU A 151 -3.26 1.89 -23.27
CA GLU A 151 -4.37 1.02 -23.66
C GLU A 151 -5.36 0.86 -22.48
N ALA A 152 -6.66 1.09 -22.74
CA ALA A 152 -7.68 1.05 -21.71
C ALA A 152 -7.84 -0.35 -21.05
N GLN A 153 -7.37 -1.40 -21.72
CA GLN A 153 -7.39 -2.79 -21.24
C GLN A 153 -6.40 -3.05 -20.11
N ALA A 154 -5.44 -2.15 -19.87
CA ALA A 154 -4.55 -2.21 -18.70
C ALA A 154 -5.34 -2.14 -17.37
N TRP A 155 -6.54 -1.55 -17.39
CA TRP A 155 -7.36 -1.33 -16.20
C TRP A 155 -8.30 -2.51 -15.90
N ARG A 156 -8.26 -2.97 -14.65
CA ARG A 156 -9.23 -3.93 -14.08
C ARG A 156 -10.46 -3.19 -13.58
N LEU A 157 -11.50 -3.13 -14.42
CA LEU A 157 -12.75 -2.40 -14.15
C LEU A 157 -13.94 -3.29 -13.73
N LYS A 158 -13.84 -4.61 -13.91
CA LYS A 158 -14.94 -5.53 -13.57
C LYS A 158 -15.09 -5.66 -12.05
N LYS A 159 -16.34 -5.59 -11.56
CA LYS A 159 -16.70 -5.76 -10.12
C LYS A 159 -16.01 -4.76 -9.18
N ILE A 160 -15.67 -3.57 -9.68
CA ILE A 160 -15.09 -2.50 -8.86
C ILE A 160 -16.20 -1.71 -8.15
N TYR A 161 -16.00 -1.40 -6.87
CA TYR A 161 -16.90 -0.48 -6.17
C TYR A 161 -16.80 0.92 -6.78
N PRO A 162 -17.91 1.69 -6.91
CA PRO A 162 -17.89 3.01 -7.54
C PRO A 162 -16.86 3.97 -6.94
N ASN A 163 -16.72 4.01 -5.61
CA ASN A 163 -15.71 4.83 -4.92
C ASN A 163 -14.26 4.43 -5.24
N ASN A 164 -14.02 3.22 -5.76
CA ASN A 164 -12.70 2.71 -6.13
C ASN A 164 -12.44 2.76 -7.63
N HIS A 165 -13.40 3.23 -8.42
CA HIS A 165 -13.25 3.29 -9.86
C HIS A 165 -12.02 4.14 -10.25
N PRO A 166 -11.13 3.67 -11.17
CA PRO A 166 -9.89 4.37 -11.48
C PRO A 166 -10.07 5.82 -11.91
N ILE A 167 -11.06 6.12 -12.76
CA ILE A 167 -11.32 7.49 -13.22
C ILE A 167 -11.62 8.47 -12.07
N LEU A 168 -12.38 8.03 -11.07
CA LEU A 168 -12.68 8.83 -9.88
C LEU A 168 -11.43 9.01 -9.01
N ARG A 169 -10.63 7.94 -8.87
CA ARG A 169 -9.35 8.00 -8.13
C ARG A 169 -8.36 8.96 -8.79
N LEU A 170 -8.31 8.99 -10.13
CA LEU A 170 -7.51 9.95 -10.87
C LEU A 170 -7.98 11.38 -10.63
N SER A 171 -9.29 11.64 -10.61
CA SER A 171 -9.80 12.96 -10.25
C SER A 171 -9.43 13.37 -8.81
N GLN A 172 -9.49 12.46 -7.85
CA GLN A 172 -9.03 12.74 -6.47
C GLN A 172 -7.54 13.08 -6.41
N ILE A 173 -6.71 12.31 -7.14
CA ILE A 173 -5.28 12.58 -7.27
C ILE A 173 -5.04 13.95 -7.90
N THR A 174 -5.74 14.29 -8.98
CA THR A 174 -5.67 15.61 -9.63
C THR A 174 -5.87 16.73 -8.62
N THR A 175 -6.97 16.72 -7.86
CA THR A 175 -7.23 17.81 -6.91
C THR A 175 -6.15 17.88 -5.85
N PHE A 176 -5.71 16.73 -5.33
CA PHE A 176 -4.63 16.69 -4.34
C PHE A 176 -3.32 17.28 -4.87
N LEU A 177 -2.91 16.92 -6.09
CA LEU A 177 -1.67 17.42 -6.71
C LEU A 177 -1.75 18.92 -7.06
N ALA A 178 -2.92 19.40 -7.47
CA ALA A 178 -3.12 20.81 -7.80
C ALA A 178 -3.03 21.72 -6.55
N HIS A 179 -3.63 21.29 -5.43
CA HIS A 179 -3.78 22.15 -4.24
C HIS A 179 -2.72 21.94 -3.16
N THR A 180 -1.91 20.89 -3.25
CA THR A 180 -0.89 20.60 -2.23
C THR A 180 0.47 21.15 -2.68
N THR A 181 1.02 22.10 -1.93
CA THR A 181 2.43 22.55 -2.06
C THR A 181 3.32 21.78 -1.08
N ASP A 182 4.61 21.68 -1.40
CA ASP A 182 5.64 21.17 -0.46
C ASP A 182 5.28 19.78 0.09
N ILE A 183 4.83 18.92 -0.82
CA ILE A 183 4.18 17.65 -0.48
C ILE A 183 5.08 16.73 0.35
N MET A 184 6.38 16.71 0.03
CA MET A 184 7.38 15.94 0.77
C MET A 184 7.49 16.45 2.21
N ASP A 185 7.64 17.76 2.41
CA ASP A 185 7.79 18.34 3.74
C ASP A 185 6.54 18.12 4.59
N ARG A 186 5.34 18.32 4.01
CA ARG A 186 4.08 18.05 4.70
C ARG A 186 3.95 16.58 5.11
N MET A 187 4.29 15.67 4.21
CA MET A 187 4.26 14.22 4.47
C MET A 187 5.27 13.83 5.57
N LEU A 188 6.50 14.35 5.52
CA LEU A 188 7.54 14.06 6.52
C LEU A 188 7.18 14.59 7.91
N MET A 189 6.30 15.60 7.98
CA MET A 189 5.78 16.16 9.23
C MET A 189 4.58 15.41 9.81
N CYS A 190 3.91 14.54 9.06
CA CYS A 190 2.80 13.72 9.57
C CYS A 190 3.26 12.83 10.73
N SER A 191 2.57 12.93 11.87
CA SER A 191 2.92 12.22 13.11
C SER A 191 1.79 11.37 13.67
N SER A 192 0.59 11.47 13.11
CA SER A 192 -0.61 10.76 13.51
C SER A 192 -1.45 10.35 12.30
N ALA A 193 -2.38 9.41 12.49
CA ALA A 193 -3.38 9.06 11.48
C ALA A 193 -4.21 10.28 11.03
N GLU A 194 -4.49 11.22 11.94
CA GLU A 194 -5.25 12.43 11.65
C GLU A 194 -4.47 13.38 10.73
N ASP A 195 -3.16 13.54 10.94
CA ASP A 195 -2.32 14.36 10.06
C ASP A 195 -2.36 13.85 8.62
N VAL A 196 -2.29 12.52 8.45
CA VAL A 196 -2.38 11.89 7.13
C VAL A 196 -3.76 12.08 6.51
N HIS A 197 -4.83 11.91 7.29
CA HIS A 197 -6.19 12.16 6.82
C HIS A 197 -6.38 13.60 6.37
N ARG A 198 -5.83 14.56 7.12
CA ARG A 198 -5.86 15.98 6.76
C ARG A 198 -5.09 16.24 5.46
N LEU A 199 -3.93 15.61 5.29
CA LEU A 199 -3.12 15.72 4.07
C LEU A 199 -3.89 15.25 2.82
N PHE A 200 -4.63 14.15 2.91
CA PHE A 200 -5.37 13.56 1.78
C PHE A 200 -6.87 13.95 1.74
N SER A 201 -7.30 14.99 2.45
CA SER A 201 -8.71 15.36 2.61
C SER A 201 -9.36 16.08 1.41
N SER A 202 -8.63 16.25 0.31
CA SER A 202 -9.07 16.98 -0.89
C SER A 202 -10.34 16.37 -1.50
N GLU A 203 -11.24 17.23 -1.96
CA GLU A 203 -12.44 16.83 -2.72
C GLU A 203 -12.15 16.70 -4.22
N THR A 204 -13.00 16.01 -4.97
CA THR A 204 -12.90 15.97 -6.45
C THR A 204 -13.38 17.28 -7.09
N GLN A 205 -13.13 17.44 -8.40
CA GLN A 205 -13.75 18.52 -9.19
C GLN A 205 -15.29 18.48 -9.13
N PRO A 206 -16.00 19.62 -9.33
CA PRO A 206 -17.46 19.71 -9.22
C PRO A 206 -18.24 18.67 -10.05
N TYR A 207 -17.76 18.34 -11.25
CA TYR A 207 -18.37 17.33 -12.12
C TYR A 207 -18.54 15.97 -11.40
N TRP A 208 -17.54 15.58 -10.63
CA TRP A 208 -17.54 14.32 -9.90
C TRP A 208 -18.38 14.37 -8.63
N LEU A 209 -19.01 15.47 -8.24
CA LEU A 209 -19.96 15.45 -7.13
C LEU A 209 -21.21 14.63 -7.48
N THR A 210 -21.62 14.65 -8.75
CA THR A 210 -22.76 13.89 -9.27
C THR A 210 -22.34 12.64 -10.06
N HIS A 211 -21.07 12.46 -10.44
CA HIS A 211 -20.62 11.34 -11.26
C HIS A 211 -19.65 10.40 -10.52
N TYR A 212 -19.84 9.08 -10.66
CA TYR A 212 -18.85 8.05 -10.29
C TYR A 212 -18.05 7.58 -11.51
N THR A 213 -18.75 7.50 -12.63
CA THR A 213 -18.22 7.32 -13.98
C THR A 213 -18.85 8.38 -14.87
N PRO A 214 -18.20 8.76 -15.98
CA PRO A 214 -18.75 9.76 -16.87
C PRO A 214 -20.13 9.41 -17.43
N ALA A 215 -20.92 10.44 -17.74
CA ALA A 215 -22.27 10.34 -18.30
C ALA A 215 -23.29 9.49 -17.49
N SER A 216 -22.95 9.11 -16.25
CA SER A 216 -23.84 8.40 -15.32
C SER A 216 -24.03 9.22 -14.06
N GLU A 217 -25.10 10.00 -14.04
CA GLU A 217 -25.46 10.81 -12.88
C GLU A 217 -25.87 9.95 -11.67
N SER A 218 -25.58 10.49 -10.50
CA SER A 218 -25.92 9.96 -9.19
C SER A 218 -26.29 11.12 -8.29
N ARG A 219 -26.82 10.82 -7.10
CA ARG A 219 -27.05 11.84 -6.07
C ARG A 219 -25.77 12.64 -5.80
N THR A 220 -25.92 13.95 -5.60
CA THR A 220 -24.81 14.84 -5.25
C THR A 220 -24.20 14.43 -3.92
N VAL A 221 -22.94 13.99 -3.95
CA VAL A 221 -22.18 13.62 -2.75
C VAL A 221 -20.72 14.00 -2.97
N ALA A 222 -20.11 14.60 -1.94
CA ALA A 222 -18.68 14.85 -1.92
C ALA A 222 -17.89 13.53 -2.00
N LYS A 223 -17.13 13.34 -3.08
CA LYS A 223 -16.34 12.12 -3.31
C LYS A 223 -14.92 12.29 -2.78
N ARG A 224 -14.77 12.21 -1.45
CA ARG A 224 -13.48 12.36 -0.74
C ARG A 224 -12.71 11.04 -0.61
N ILE A 225 -11.43 11.14 -0.32
CA ILE A 225 -10.66 10.01 0.23
C ILE A 225 -11.14 9.81 1.67
N GLY A 226 -11.89 8.73 1.92
CA GLY A 226 -12.37 8.39 3.26
C GLY A 226 -11.30 7.74 4.15
N GLN A 227 -11.59 7.63 5.44
CA GLN A 227 -10.65 7.15 6.47
C GLN A 227 -9.94 5.85 6.08
N THR A 228 -10.66 4.82 5.65
CA THR A 228 -10.04 3.53 5.27
C THR A 228 -9.01 3.66 4.15
N LYS A 229 -9.24 4.52 3.15
CA LYS A 229 -8.26 4.76 2.08
C LYS A 229 -7.11 5.63 2.58
N SER A 230 -7.38 6.58 3.47
CA SER A 230 -6.35 7.37 4.13
C SER A 230 -5.41 6.50 4.98
N ASP A 231 -5.94 5.56 5.77
CA ASP A 231 -5.14 4.61 6.54
C ASP A 231 -4.26 3.75 5.61
N LEU A 232 -4.80 3.31 4.48
CA LEU A 232 -4.01 2.58 3.47
C LEU A 232 -2.89 3.42 2.86
N LEU A 233 -3.13 4.72 2.61
CA LEU A 233 -2.09 5.66 2.17
C LEU A 233 -1.06 5.90 3.28
N ALA A 234 -1.49 5.99 4.53
CA ALA A 234 -0.58 6.12 5.67
C ALA A 234 0.39 4.92 5.71
N ILE A 235 -0.13 3.70 5.65
CA ILE A 235 0.64 2.45 5.78
C ILE A 235 1.54 2.19 4.56
N ASN A 236 1.01 2.37 3.34
CA ASN A 236 1.67 1.92 2.11
C ASN A 236 2.41 3.03 1.35
N LEU A 237 2.14 4.31 1.66
CA LEU A 237 2.80 5.46 1.03
C LEU A 237 3.60 6.25 2.07
N VAL A 238 2.94 6.85 3.07
CA VAL A 238 3.57 7.80 4.00
C VAL A 238 4.66 7.13 4.83
N VAL A 239 4.32 6.05 5.54
CA VAL A 239 5.27 5.28 6.36
C VAL A 239 6.43 4.76 5.51
N GLN A 240 6.13 4.25 4.32
CA GLN A 240 7.12 3.60 3.45
C GLN A 240 8.14 4.62 2.93
N ILE A 241 7.68 5.74 2.38
CA ILE A 241 8.57 6.83 1.93
C ILE A 241 9.32 7.41 3.14
N MET A 242 8.64 7.67 4.26
CA MET A 242 9.27 8.25 5.45
C MET A 242 10.38 7.34 6.00
N PHE A 243 10.16 6.03 6.05
CA PHE A 243 11.16 5.06 6.47
C PHE A 243 12.35 5.02 5.50
N ALA A 244 12.10 4.93 4.20
CA ALA A 244 13.15 4.94 3.18
C ALA A 244 13.99 6.22 3.20
N TYR A 245 13.32 7.37 3.22
CA TYR A 245 13.97 8.67 3.31
C TYR A 245 14.77 8.82 4.61
N SER A 246 14.24 8.33 5.74
CA SER A 246 14.97 8.32 7.02
C SER A 246 16.27 7.54 6.96
N ALA A 247 16.30 6.42 6.23
CA ALA A 247 17.50 5.64 6.01
C ALA A 247 18.49 6.38 5.11
N TYR A 248 17.99 7.02 4.05
CA TYR A 248 18.79 7.82 3.12
C TYR A 248 19.50 9.01 3.80
N VAL A 249 18.80 9.75 4.66
CA VAL A 249 19.38 10.93 5.35
C VAL A 249 19.95 10.61 6.74
N GLY A 250 19.90 9.35 7.19
CA GLY A 250 20.37 8.95 8.52
C GLY A 250 19.58 9.54 9.70
N SER A 251 18.27 9.79 9.53
CA SER A 251 17.44 10.42 10.57
C SER A 251 16.68 9.40 11.42
N GLU A 252 17.16 9.12 12.63
CA GLU A 252 16.43 8.27 13.58
C GLU A 252 15.09 8.86 13.99
N LYS A 253 14.98 10.19 14.09
CA LYS A 253 13.72 10.88 14.41
C LYS A 253 12.62 10.54 13.40
N LEU A 254 12.93 10.57 12.10
CA LEU A 254 11.98 10.23 11.05
C LEU A 254 11.67 8.73 11.05
N ARG A 255 12.66 7.88 11.31
CA ARG A 255 12.47 6.43 11.42
C ARG A 255 11.49 6.09 12.55
N SER A 256 11.72 6.64 13.74
CA SER A 256 10.85 6.45 14.90
C SER A 256 9.44 6.97 14.63
N ARG A 257 9.29 8.12 13.95
CA ARG A 257 7.98 8.65 13.55
C ARG A 257 7.23 7.70 12.61
N ALA A 258 7.91 7.11 11.62
CA ALA A 258 7.30 6.14 10.71
C ALA A 258 6.79 4.90 11.47
N LEU A 259 7.55 4.42 12.46
CA LEU A 259 7.15 3.30 13.31
C LEU A 259 5.97 3.66 14.22
N SER A 260 6.03 4.80 14.91
CA SER A 260 4.93 5.27 15.75
C SER A 260 3.64 5.46 14.97
N LEU A 261 3.71 5.90 13.71
CA LEU A 261 2.53 6.01 12.85
C LEU A 261 1.91 4.63 12.56
N LEU A 262 2.71 3.57 12.37
CA LEU A 262 2.18 2.20 12.24
C LEU A 262 1.57 1.66 13.55
N GLU A 263 2.08 2.10 14.70
CA GLU A 263 1.56 1.70 16.01
C GLU A 263 0.24 2.44 16.35
N ASP A 264 0.07 3.68 15.87
CA ASP A 264 -1.13 4.50 16.06
C ASP A 264 -2.31 4.05 15.16
N LEU A 265 -2.00 3.56 13.95
CA LEU A 265 -3.01 3.14 12.98
C LEU A 265 -3.65 1.79 13.36
N PRO A 266 -4.95 1.58 13.07
CA PRO A 266 -5.59 0.28 13.26
C PRO A 266 -5.02 -0.76 12.29
N ALA A 267 -5.08 -2.03 12.70
CA ALA A 267 -4.72 -3.16 11.84
C ALA A 267 -5.48 -3.13 10.49
N GLU A 268 -4.77 -3.48 9.42
CA GLU A 268 -5.37 -3.57 8.09
C GLU A 268 -6.51 -4.59 8.05
N LYS A 269 -7.61 -4.23 7.38
CA LYS A 269 -8.77 -5.11 7.23
C LYS A 269 -8.70 -5.85 5.91
N ASN A 270 -8.23 -7.09 5.95
CA ASN A 270 -8.22 -8.00 4.80
C ASN A 270 -8.41 -9.46 5.25
N SER A 271 -8.62 -10.37 4.30
CA SER A 271 -8.89 -11.79 4.58
C SER A 271 -7.75 -12.49 5.32
N ILE A 272 -6.50 -12.12 5.04
CA ILE A 272 -5.32 -12.69 5.71
C ILE A 272 -5.31 -12.30 7.19
N ILE A 273 -5.50 -11.01 7.50
CA ILE A 273 -5.55 -10.53 8.88
C ILE A 273 -6.79 -11.06 9.61
N ALA A 274 -7.94 -11.19 8.93
CA ALA A 274 -9.12 -11.82 9.50
C ALA A 274 -8.85 -13.29 9.89
N GLN A 275 -8.10 -14.03 9.06
CA GLN A 275 -7.70 -15.40 9.34
C GLN A 275 -6.70 -15.50 10.49
N TRP A 276 -5.72 -14.61 10.60
CA TRP A 276 -4.87 -14.56 11.80
C TRP A 276 -5.69 -14.27 13.05
N ASN A 277 -6.64 -13.34 12.96
CA ASN A 277 -7.47 -12.95 14.08
C ASN A 277 -8.48 -14.04 14.51
N SER A 278 -8.71 -15.08 13.69
CA SER A 278 -9.53 -16.22 14.12
C SER A 278 -8.87 -17.08 15.20
N TYR A 279 -7.54 -16.96 15.39
CA TYR A 279 -6.81 -17.61 16.49
C TYR A 279 -6.81 -16.78 17.78
N GLY A 280 -7.33 -15.55 17.74
CA GLY A 280 -7.31 -14.56 18.83
C GLY A 280 -6.95 -13.17 18.28
N PRO A 281 -7.05 -12.08 19.09
CA PRO A 281 -6.78 -10.71 18.63
C PRO A 281 -5.27 -10.47 18.43
N LEU A 282 -4.72 -11.05 17.37
CA LEU A 282 -3.30 -11.08 17.03
C LEU A 282 -2.85 -9.80 16.34
N ALA A 283 -3.71 -9.17 15.53
CA ALA A 283 -3.45 -7.88 14.90
C ALA A 283 -4.34 -6.81 15.52
N ARG A 284 -3.73 -5.81 16.17
CA ARG A 284 -4.42 -4.65 16.75
C ARG A 284 -4.04 -3.37 16.03
N THR A 285 -2.76 -3.21 15.74
CA THR A 285 -2.21 -2.04 15.05
C THR A 285 -1.82 -2.37 13.61
N ALA A 286 -1.57 -1.35 12.80
CA ALA A 286 -1.02 -1.53 11.46
C ALA A 286 0.34 -2.24 11.53
N PHE A 287 1.18 -1.92 12.52
CA PHE A 287 2.46 -2.62 12.76
C PHE A 287 2.26 -4.13 12.92
N ASP A 288 1.32 -4.57 13.75
CA ASP A 288 1.01 -6.00 13.94
C ASP A 288 0.58 -6.65 12.62
N SER A 289 -0.32 -5.98 11.87
CA SER A 289 -0.78 -6.52 10.60
C SER A 289 0.34 -6.61 9.56
N GLN A 290 1.25 -5.64 9.53
CA GLN A 290 2.42 -5.64 8.66
C GLN A 290 3.36 -6.80 9.00
N ALA A 291 3.64 -7.05 10.29
CA ALA A 291 4.42 -8.21 10.74
C ALA A 291 3.78 -9.54 10.33
N LEU A 292 2.47 -9.70 10.51
CA LEU A 292 1.75 -10.92 10.12
C LEU A 292 1.68 -11.10 8.61
N LEU A 293 1.54 -10.02 7.83
CA LEU A 293 1.60 -10.09 6.36
C LEU A 293 2.99 -10.51 5.88
N GLN A 294 4.07 -10.07 6.54
CA GLN A 294 5.42 -10.56 6.26
C GLN A 294 5.52 -12.07 6.51
N LEU A 295 5.08 -12.53 7.67
CA LEU A 295 5.05 -13.97 8.00
C LEU A 295 4.26 -14.76 6.96
N SER A 296 3.10 -14.22 6.56
CA SER A 296 2.19 -14.87 5.62
C SER A 296 2.79 -15.03 4.23
N PHE A 297 3.35 -13.94 3.68
CA PHE A 297 3.78 -13.90 2.28
C PHE A 297 5.18 -14.46 2.06
N GLU A 298 6.12 -14.23 2.98
CA GLU A 298 7.52 -14.61 2.77
C GLU A 298 7.87 -15.99 3.33
N TYR A 299 7.02 -16.54 4.22
CA TYR A 299 7.28 -17.82 4.88
C TYR A 299 6.11 -18.80 4.77
N CYS A 300 4.91 -18.44 5.22
CA CYS A 300 3.78 -19.38 5.29
C CYS A 300 3.34 -19.87 3.91
N ARG A 301 3.26 -18.97 2.91
CA ARG A 301 2.90 -19.30 1.53
C ARG A 301 3.78 -20.41 0.95
N ASP A 302 5.09 -20.31 1.16
CA ASP A 302 6.09 -21.23 0.60
C ASP A 302 6.48 -22.34 1.59
N ARG A 303 5.76 -22.48 2.70
CA ARG A 303 5.99 -23.49 3.75
C ARG A 303 7.41 -23.47 4.34
N ARG A 304 8.05 -22.30 4.38
CA ARG A 304 9.41 -22.09 4.92
C ARG A 304 9.41 -22.02 6.46
N CYS A 305 8.76 -22.98 7.10
CA CYS A 305 8.57 -22.99 8.56
C CYS A 305 9.87 -23.17 9.36
N GLU A 306 10.90 -23.80 8.79
CA GLU A 306 12.21 -23.94 9.43
C GLU A 306 13.01 -22.63 9.46
N GLU A 307 12.69 -21.72 8.55
CA GLU A 307 13.37 -20.43 8.42
C GLU A 307 12.64 -19.32 9.17
N CYS A 308 11.32 -19.44 9.35
CA CYS A 308 10.54 -18.39 10.00
C CYS A 308 10.76 -18.38 11.52
N ILE A 309 10.79 -17.18 12.12
CA ILE A 309 11.03 -17.01 13.56
C ILE A 309 10.03 -17.78 14.44
N VAL A 310 8.77 -17.90 13.99
CA VAL A 310 7.72 -18.62 14.72
C VAL A 310 7.99 -20.12 14.71
N GLY A 311 8.22 -20.70 13.53
CA GLY A 311 8.47 -22.12 13.38
C GLY A 311 9.77 -22.55 14.08
N ARG A 312 10.84 -21.74 13.99
CA ARG A 312 12.07 -21.98 14.75
C ARG A 312 11.85 -22.01 16.26
N ARG A 313 11.03 -21.10 16.80
CA ARG A 313 10.70 -21.10 18.24
C ARG A 313 9.88 -22.32 18.64
N ILE A 314 8.91 -22.75 17.83
CA ILE A 314 8.12 -23.97 18.07
C ILE A 314 9.03 -25.20 18.06
N LEU A 315 9.88 -25.34 17.04
CA LEU A 315 10.81 -26.46 16.91
C LEU A 315 11.88 -26.49 18.01
N ARG A 316 12.23 -25.33 18.58
CA ARG A 316 13.15 -25.24 19.74
C ARG A 316 12.48 -25.74 21.02
N ARG A 317 11.24 -25.31 21.31
CA ARG A 317 10.51 -25.77 22.51
C ARG A 317 10.37 -27.29 22.57
N VAL A 318 10.13 -27.92 21.42
CA VAL A 318 10.10 -29.39 21.32
C VAL A 318 11.43 -30.01 21.76
N LYS A 319 12.56 -29.44 21.33
CA LYS A 319 13.89 -29.90 21.73
C LYS A 319 14.13 -29.73 23.23
N ASP A 320 13.67 -28.63 23.82
CA ASP A 320 13.90 -28.32 25.23
C ASP A 320 13.06 -29.26 26.14
N MET A 321 11.79 -29.52 25.79
CA MET A 321 10.93 -30.47 26.53
C MET A 321 11.45 -31.90 26.52
N GLU A 322 12.07 -32.34 25.43
CA GLU A 322 12.64 -33.70 25.31
C GLU A 322 14.03 -33.83 25.95
N GLY A 323 14.67 -32.73 26.36
CA GLY A 323 15.94 -32.74 27.09
C GLY A 323 15.79 -32.65 28.62
N GLU A 324 14.57 -32.42 29.10
CA GLU A 324 14.19 -32.42 30.52
C GLU A 324 13.57 -33.76 30.97
N GLU A 325 13.31 -34.69 30.05
CA GLU A 325 12.92 -36.11 30.28
C GLU A 325 14.14 -37.04 30.27
#